data_AF-A0A2G9T428-F1
#
_entry.id   AF-A0A2G9T428-F1
#
_cell.length_a   1.000
_cell.length_b   1.000
_cell.length_c   1.000
_cell.angle_alpha   90.00
_cell.angle_beta   90.00
_cell.angle_gamma   90.00
#
_symmetry.space_group_name_H-M   'P 1'
#
loop_
_entity.id
_entity.type
_entity.pdbx_description
1 polymer ?
#
loop_
_entity_poly.entity_id
_entity_poly.type
_entity_poly.pdbx_seq_one_letter_code
_entity_poly.pdbx_strand_id
1 'polypeptide(L)'
;YSTNGQLTLRPLDYNYVQTIGGPFIGFVDYYMMNFLYNCTDRCKSDTSAKCENGGFPHPRDCSKCICPRGYGGDQCNERPPGCGETLQATSNWVTLTDMLDRQLSDGDYTECNYWIESPKGTVIELQIVDYPWGYVSAGCSLAGFEIKSNKNQTATGY
;
A
#
# COMPACT_ATOMS: atom_id res chain seq x y z
N TYR A 1 -9.56 3.54 24.91
CA TYR A 1 -9.52 2.10 25.27
C TYR A 1 -10.95 1.62 25.50
N SER A 2 -11.24 0.36 25.18
CA SER A 2 -12.58 -0.21 25.37
C SER A 2 -12.75 -0.73 26.80
N THR A 3 -13.88 -0.43 27.44
CA THR A 3 -14.22 -0.94 28.79
C THR A 3 -15.18 -2.13 28.74
N ASN A 4 -15.73 -2.45 27.57
CA ASN A 4 -16.75 -3.48 27.36
C ASN A 4 -16.34 -4.57 26.35
N GLY A 5 -15.08 -4.58 25.92
CA GLY A 5 -14.53 -5.54 24.96
C GLY A 5 -14.94 -5.30 23.50
N GLN A 6 -15.71 -4.24 23.21
CA GLN A 6 -16.07 -3.88 21.84
C GLN A 6 -15.00 -3.00 21.19
N LEU A 7 -14.97 -2.97 19.86
CA LEU A 7 -14.11 -2.08 19.09
C LEU A 7 -14.42 -0.61 19.43
N THR A 8 -13.39 0.19 19.71
CA THR A 8 -13.57 1.65 19.94
C THR A 8 -13.68 2.43 18.64
N LEU A 9 -13.20 1.86 17.54
CA LEU A 9 -13.27 2.38 16.19
C LEU A 9 -13.73 1.25 15.27
N ARG A 10 -14.75 1.50 14.46
CA ARG A 10 -15.29 0.53 13.51
C ARG A 10 -15.21 1.12 12.09
N PRO A 11 -14.56 0.43 11.14
CA PRO A 11 -14.56 0.90 9.75
C PRO A 11 -15.95 0.77 9.14
N LEU A 12 -16.22 1.61 8.14
CA LEU A 12 -17.45 1.52 7.35
C LEU A 12 -17.54 0.17 6.62
N ASP A 13 -16.43 -0.26 6.00
CA ASP A 13 -16.27 -1.61 5.47
C ASP A 13 -15.59 -2.50 6.51
N TYR A 14 -16.28 -3.53 6.96
CA TYR A 14 -15.81 -4.43 8.00
C TYR A 14 -14.55 -5.22 7.61
N ASN A 15 -14.27 -5.39 6.32
CA ASN A 15 -13.05 -6.07 5.86
C ASN A 15 -11.76 -5.34 6.30
N TYR A 16 -11.84 -4.05 6.61
CA TYR A 16 -10.72 -3.26 7.11
C TYR A 16 -10.51 -3.37 8.63
N VAL A 17 -11.27 -4.19 9.35
CA VAL A 17 -11.19 -4.24 10.82
C VAL A 17 -9.81 -4.64 11.32
N GLN A 18 -9.09 -5.47 10.57
CA GLN A 18 -7.73 -5.92 10.92
C GLN A 18 -6.63 -4.95 10.48
N THR A 19 -6.94 -3.95 9.66
CA THR A 19 -5.95 -3.01 9.10
C THR A 19 -5.80 -1.76 9.94
N ILE A 20 -6.78 -1.47 10.81
CA ILE A 20 -6.75 -0.34 11.72
C ILE A 20 -5.79 -0.60 12.89
N GLY A 21 -5.00 0.42 13.24
CA GLY A 21 -4.13 0.38 14.41
C GLY A 21 -2.81 -0.35 14.18
N GLY A 22 -2.39 -0.50 12.93
CA GLY A 22 -1.06 -1.00 12.59
C GLY A 22 0.06 -0.09 13.13
N PRO A 23 1.26 -0.63 13.35
CA PRO A 23 2.39 0.12 13.90
C PRO A 23 3.06 1.07 12.90
N PHE A 24 2.64 1.03 11.63
CA PHE A 24 3.25 1.76 10.52
C PHE A 24 2.39 2.95 10.10
N ILE A 25 3.06 3.97 9.55
CA ILE A 25 2.42 5.17 9.02
C ILE A 25 1.88 4.86 7.62
N GLY A 26 0.57 5.04 7.43
CA GLY A 26 -0.09 4.89 6.14
C GLY A 26 0.19 6.08 5.20
N PHE A 27 0.01 5.87 3.90
CA PHE A 27 0.15 6.97 2.92
C PHE A 27 -0.79 8.15 3.23
N VAL A 28 -2.01 7.85 3.67
CA VAL A 28 -2.99 8.88 4.04
C VAL A 28 -2.52 9.70 5.25
N ASP A 29 -1.81 9.09 6.20
CA ASP A 29 -1.26 9.82 7.35
C ASP A 29 -0.18 10.81 6.88
N TYR A 30 0.74 10.37 6.01
CA TYR A 30 1.73 11.26 5.40
C TYR A 30 1.09 12.40 4.61
N TYR A 31 0.06 12.10 3.81
CA TYR A 31 -0.67 13.10 3.04
C TYR A 31 -1.37 14.11 3.96
N MET A 32 -2.11 13.64 4.98
CA MET A 32 -2.83 14.49 5.92
C MET A 32 -1.90 15.43 6.68
N MET A 33 -0.73 14.93 7.12
CA MET A 33 0.27 15.77 7.77
C MET A 33 0.83 16.83 6.82
N ASN A 34 1.15 16.46 5.58
CA ASN A 34 1.62 17.44 4.60
C ASN A 34 0.55 18.47 4.24
N PHE A 35 -0.70 18.05 4.12
CA PHE A 35 -1.83 18.93 3.87
C PHE A 35 -2.06 19.90 5.04
N LEU A 36 -2.10 19.41 6.27
CA LEU A 36 -2.33 20.22 7.47
C LEU A 36 -1.32 21.36 7.65
N TYR A 37 -0.06 21.11 7.28
CA TYR A 37 1.02 22.10 7.38
C TYR A 37 1.31 22.84 6.05
N ASN A 38 0.37 22.79 5.09
CA ASN A 38 0.46 23.45 3.78
C ASN A 38 1.73 23.08 2.98
N CYS A 39 2.27 21.88 3.19
CA CYS A 39 3.40 21.38 2.42
C CYS A 39 3.00 21.08 0.98
N THR A 40 1.76 20.63 0.75
CA THR A 40 1.21 20.35 -0.59
C THR A 40 1.18 21.58 -1.49
N ASP A 41 1.13 22.79 -0.91
CA ASP A 41 0.99 24.05 -1.62
C ASP A 41 2.34 24.64 -2.08
N ARG A 42 3.45 24.04 -1.63
CA ARG A 42 4.80 24.51 -1.96
C ARG A 42 5.16 24.30 -3.43
N CYS A 43 4.56 23.30 -4.05
CA CYS A 43 4.82 22.91 -5.43
C CYS A 43 3.75 23.47 -6.35
N LYS A 44 4.15 24.26 -7.34
CA LYS A 44 3.21 24.85 -8.31
C LYS A 44 2.68 23.77 -9.25
N SER A 45 1.37 23.69 -9.42
CA SER A 45 0.71 22.61 -10.17
C SER A 45 1.12 22.51 -11.65
N ASP A 46 1.55 23.62 -12.25
CA ASP A 46 1.91 23.73 -13.67
C ASP A 46 3.34 23.27 -13.99
N THR A 47 4.26 23.39 -13.02
CA THR A 47 5.68 23.05 -13.21
C THR A 47 6.14 21.79 -12.49
N SER A 48 5.29 21.24 -11.61
CA SER A 48 5.66 20.09 -10.78
C SER A 48 5.38 18.76 -11.48
N ALA A 49 5.94 17.68 -10.92
CA ALA A 49 5.69 16.32 -11.38
C ALA A 49 4.18 16.00 -11.39
N LYS A 50 3.76 15.28 -12.44
CA LYS A 50 2.41 14.74 -12.54
C LYS A 50 2.38 13.38 -11.87
N CYS A 51 1.91 13.35 -10.63
CA CYS A 51 1.85 12.13 -9.84
C CYS A 51 0.67 11.25 -10.26
N GLU A 52 0.94 9.98 -10.50
CA GLU A 52 -0.04 8.95 -10.78
C GLU A 52 -0.44 8.20 -9.50
N ASN A 53 -1.42 7.30 -9.61
CA ASN A 53 -1.87 6.41 -8.53
C ASN A 53 -2.24 7.11 -7.21
N GLY A 54 -2.56 8.41 -7.25
CA GLY A 54 -2.93 9.20 -6.07
C GLY A 54 -1.76 9.76 -5.27
N GLY A 55 -0.54 9.71 -5.81
CA GLY A 55 0.61 10.41 -5.24
C GLY A 55 0.48 11.93 -5.28
N PHE A 56 1.36 12.64 -4.58
CA PHE A 56 1.42 14.12 -4.59
C PHE A 56 2.86 14.62 -4.69
N PRO A 57 3.10 15.83 -5.25
CA PRO A 57 4.46 16.36 -5.41
C PRO A 57 5.22 16.45 -4.09
N HIS A 58 6.48 16.05 -4.12
CA HIS A 58 7.32 16.05 -2.93
C HIS A 58 7.65 17.51 -2.53
N PRO A 59 7.31 17.96 -1.32
CA PRO A 59 7.34 19.37 -0.93
C PRO A 59 8.74 19.99 -0.81
N ARG A 60 9.79 19.16 -0.89
CA ARG A 60 11.20 19.57 -0.93
C ARG A 60 11.85 19.38 -2.30
N ASP A 61 11.17 18.69 -3.22
CA ASP A 61 11.62 18.43 -4.58
C ASP A 61 10.40 18.22 -5.49
N CYS A 62 9.89 19.32 -6.05
CA CYS A 62 8.67 19.30 -6.84
C CYS A 62 8.80 18.55 -8.18
N SER A 63 9.99 18.07 -8.53
CA SER A 63 10.21 17.22 -9.70
C SER A 63 9.89 15.74 -9.46
N LYS A 64 9.57 15.37 -8.21
CA LYS A 64 9.25 14.01 -7.78
C LYS A 64 7.95 13.95 -7.02
N CYS A 65 7.44 12.73 -6.85
CA CYS A 65 6.23 12.45 -6.10
C CYS A 65 6.50 11.66 -4.82
N ILE A 66 5.67 11.90 -3.81
CA ILE A 66 5.48 10.97 -2.69
C ILE A 66 4.39 9.99 -3.12
N CYS A 67 4.70 8.70 -3.08
CA CYS A 67 3.88 7.65 -3.65
C CYS A 67 3.16 6.82 -2.59
N PRO A 68 1.92 6.36 -2.86
CA PRO A 68 1.30 5.33 -2.06
C PRO A 68 2.12 4.04 -2.07
N ARG A 69 1.98 3.23 -1.01
CA ARG A 69 2.63 1.92 -0.92
C ARG A 69 2.25 1.06 -2.13
N GLY A 70 3.22 0.32 -2.67
CA GLY A 70 3.08 -0.42 -3.92
C GLY A 70 3.46 0.36 -5.19
N TYR A 71 3.77 1.66 -5.08
CA TYR A 71 4.15 2.53 -6.19
C TYR A 71 5.44 3.31 -5.92
N GLY A 72 6.22 3.55 -6.97
CA GLY A 72 7.49 4.24 -6.94
C GLY A 72 7.80 4.98 -8.25
N GLY A 73 9.05 5.38 -8.41
CA GLY A 73 9.47 6.28 -9.48
C GLY A 73 9.11 7.73 -9.22
N ASP A 74 9.63 8.65 -10.05
CA ASP A 74 9.42 10.09 -9.86
C ASP A 74 7.95 10.51 -10.05
N GLN A 75 7.13 9.68 -10.71
CA GLN A 75 5.71 9.93 -10.99
C GLN A 75 4.75 8.92 -10.34
N CYS A 76 5.23 8.01 -9.47
CA CYS A 76 4.40 6.95 -8.86
C CYS A 76 3.77 5.97 -9.86
N ASN A 77 4.38 5.80 -11.03
CA ASN A 77 3.91 4.92 -12.11
C ASN A 77 4.86 3.73 -12.36
N GLU A 78 5.77 3.49 -11.43
CA GLU A 78 6.68 2.36 -11.46
C GLU A 78 6.46 1.47 -10.23
N ARG A 79 6.83 0.20 -10.34
CA ARG A 79 6.93 -0.69 -9.19
C ARG A 79 8.09 -0.22 -8.30
N PRO A 80 7.92 -0.13 -6.97
CA PRO A 80 9.01 0.24 -6.06
C PRO A 80 10.25 -0.64 -6.25
N PRO A 81 11.46 -0.10 -6.10
CA PRO A 81 12.67 -0.90 -6.08
C PRO A 81 12.67 -1.85 -4.87
N GLY A 82 13.34 -3.00 -5.00
CA GLY A 82 13.36 -4.05 -3.98
C GLY A 82 12.88 -5.40 -4.52
N CYS A 83 12.50 -6.29 -3.61
CA CYS A 83 11.96 -7.62 -3.96
C CYS A 83 10.55 -7.54 -4.59
N GLY A 84 10.11 -8.68 -5.11
CA GLY A 84 8.94 -8.80 -5.96
C GLY A 84 9.24 -8.54 -7.44
N GLU A 85 8.21 -8.63 -8.27
CA GLU A 85 8.35 -8.66 -9.73
C GLU A 85 7.08 -8.19 -10.45
N THR A 86 7.21 -7.91 -11.74
CA THR A 86 6.07 -7.67 -12.63
C THR A 86 5.74 -8.97 -13.37
N LEU A 87 4.52 -9.46 -13.18
CA LEU A 87 4.00 -10.71 -13.75
C LEU A 87 2.93 -10.40 -14.79
N GLN A 88 2.93 -11.15 -15.89
CA GLN A 88 1.86 -11.10 -16.87
C GLN A 88 0.89 -12.24 -16.61
N ALA A 89 -0.36 -11.90 -16.26
CA ALA A 89 -1.41 -12.87 -16.08
C ALA A 89 -1.76 -13.54 -17.42
N THR A 90 -2.01 -14.85 -17.36
CA THR A 90 -2.47 -15.64 -18.51
C THR A 90 -3.81 -16.29 -18.18
N SER A 91 -4.41 -16.99 -19.15
CA SER A 91 -5.61 -17.79 -18.90
C SER A 91 -5.35 -19.01 -18.02
N ASN A 92 -4.09 -19.38 -17.79
CA ASN A 92 -3.71 -20.52 -16.96
C ASN A 92 -3.32 -20.04 -15.56
N TRP A 93 -3.74 -20.80 -14.54
CA TRP A 93 -3.31 -20.58 -13.17
C TRP A 93 -1.80 -20.74 -13.02
N VAL A 94 -1.19 -19.79 -12.32
CA VAL A 94 0.21 -19.81 -11.94
C VAL A 94 0.28 -19.52 -10.45
N THR A 95 1.01 -20.34 -9.71
CA THR A 95 1.23 -20.13 -8.27
C THR A 95 2.35 -19.13 -8.07
N LEU A 96 2.06 -18.05 -7.33
CA LEU A 96 3.06 -17.14 -6.80
C LEU A 96 3.34 -17.53 -5.34
N THR A 97 4.61 -17.73 -5.00
CA THR A 97 5.05 -18.01 -3.62
C THR A 97 6.15 -17.04 -3.25
N ASP A 98 6.02 -16.42 -2.09
CA ASP A 98 7.06 -15.57 -1.51
C ASP A 98 7.19 -15.84 -0.02
N MET A 99 8.41 -15.65 0.50
CA MET A 99 8.74 -15.77 1.92
C MET A 99 9.60 -14.58 2.32
N LEU A 100 9.04 -13.71 3.15
CA LEU A 100 9.77 -12.58 3.72
C LEU A 100 10.25 -12.94 5.11
N ASP A 101 11.57 -12.87 5.32
CA ASP A 101 12.13 -12.92 6.66
C ASP A 101 11.90 -11.59 7.38
N ARG A 102 11.41 -11.67 8.62
CA ARG A 102 11.27 -10.51 9.48
C ARG A 102 12.67 -9.96 9.81
N GLN A 103 13.05 -8.86 9.17
CA GLN A 103 14.16 -8.07 9.66
C GLN A 103 13.70 -7.34 10.93
N LEU A 104 14.42 -7.54 12.03
CA LEU A 104 14.25 -6.76 13.26
C LEU A 104 14.87 -5.38 13.04
N SER A 105 14.25 -4.55 12.21
CA SER A 105 14.60 -3.13 12.05
C SER A 105 13.57 -2.24 12.75
N ASP A 106 13.89 -0.94 12.85
CA ASP A 106 13.25 0.10 13.69
C ASP A 106 11.80 0.47 13.31
N GLY A 107 10.90 -0.52 13.21
CA GLY A 107 9.46 -0.33 13.12
C GLY A 107 8.85 -0.31 11.71
N ASP A 108 9.65 -0.50 10.65
CA ASP A 108 9.16 -0.62 9.27
C ASP A 108 9.16 -2.06 8.77
N TYR A 109 8.18 -2.36 7.90
CA TYR A 109 8.11 -3.65 7.22
C TYR A 109 9.15 -3.75 6.11
N THR A 110 9.75 -4.93 5.96
CA THR A 110 10.27 -5.34 4.67
C THR A 110 9.07 -5.59 3.75
N GLU A 111 9.01 -4.90 2.62
CA GLU A 111 7.92 -5.01 1.65
C GLU A 111 8.43 -5.57 0.33
N CYS A 112 7.80 -6.64 -0.17
CA CYS A 112 7.96 -7.12 -1.54
C CYS A 112 6.73 -6.73 -2.35
N ASN A 113 6.96 -6.08 -3.49
CA ASN A 113 5.89 -5.50 -4.31
C ASN A 113 5.78 -6.25 -5.62
N TYR A 114 4.60 -6.85 -5.86
CA TYR A 114 4.29 -7.61 -7.07
C TYR A 114 3.25 -6.85 -7.90
N TRP A 115 3.54 -6.64 -9.18
CA TRP A 115 2.59 -6.05 -10.13
C TRP A 115 2.09 -7.14 -11.07
N ILE A 116 0.80 -7.46 -10.99
CA ILE A 116 0.19 -8.46 -11.87
C ILE A 116 -0.59 -7.69 -12.93
N GLU A 117 -0.17 -7.83 -14.18
CA GLU A 117 -0.72 -7.09 -15.31
C GLU A 117 -1.46 -8.03 -16.26
N SER A 118 -2.40 -7.47 -17.01
CA SER A 118 -3.15 -8.20 -18.02
C SER A 118 -3.57 -7.26 -19.16
N PRO A 119 -3.87 -7.78 -20.37
CA PRO A 119 -4.35 -6.96 -21.47
C PRO A 119 -5.61 -6.18 -21.10
N LYS A 120 -5.78 -4.98 -21.70
CA LYS A 120 -6.98 -4.15 -21.50
C LYS A 120 -8.26 -4.94 -21.81
N GLY A 121 -9.27 -4.78 -20.94
CA GLY A 121 -10.56 -5.45 -21.07
C GLY A 121 -10.62 -6.86 -20.47
N THR A 122 -9.57 -7.29 -19.77
CA THR A 122 -9.56 -8.54 -19.00
C THR A 122 -9.67 -8.28 -17.50
N VAL A 123 -9.95 -9.33 -16.73
CA VAL A 123 -10.01 -9.32 -15.27
C VAL A 123 -9.01 -10.32 -14.75
N ILE A 124 -8.19 -9.92 -13.78
CA ILE A 124 -7.25 -10.81 -13.10
C ILE A 124 -7.99 -11.46 -11.94
N GLU A 125 -7.92 -12.79 -11.87
CA GLU A 125 -8.42 -13.58 -10.76
C GLU A 125 -7.25 -13.98 -9.84
N LEU A 126 -7.43 -13.84 -8.53
CA LEU A 126 -6.45 -14.21 -7.52
C LEU A 126 -7.08 -15.18 -6.53
N GLN A 127 -6.35 -16.24 -6.21
CA GLN A 127 -6.75 -17.20 -5.18
C GLN A 127 -5.63 -17.31 -4.15
N ILE A 128 -5.96 -17.01 -2.88
CA ILE A 128 -5.04 -17.25 -1.76
C ILE A 128 -5.06 -18.75 -1.48
N VAL A 129 -3.92 -19.41 -1.70
CA VAL A 129 -3.77 -20.86 -1.50
C VAL A 129 -3.31 -21.18 -0.08
N ASP A 130 -2.37 -20.41 0.46
CA ASP A 130 -1.82 -20.60 1.79
C ASP A 130 -1.40 -19.26 2.41
N TYR A 131 -1.54 -19.17 3.73
CA TYR A 131 -1.03 -18.06 4.55
C TYR A 131 -0.67 -18.60 5.95
N PRO A 132 0.56 -18.37 6.44
CA PRO A 132 0.99 -18.92 7.71
C PRO A 132 0.20 -18.32 8.89
N TRP A 133 -0.59 -19.16 9.55
CA TRP A 133 -1.52 -18.78 10.63
C TRP A 133 -0.89 -18.05 11.81
N GLY A 134 0.41 -18.27 12.07
CA GLY A 134 1.13 -17.71 13.22
C GLY A 134 1.35 -16.18 13.19
N TYR A 135 0.95 -15.50 12.12
CA TYR A 135 1.23 -14.07 11.92
C TYR A 135 -0.01 -13.18 11.92
N VAL A 136 -1.20 -13.75 12.16
CA VAL A 136 -2.45 -12.99 12.26
C VAL A 136 -2.44 -12.20 13.58
N SER A 137 -2.40 -10.88 13.48
CA SER A 137 -2.37 -9.95 14.60
C SER A 137 -3.16 -8.69 14.27
N ALA A 138 -3.74 -8.04 15.28
CA ALA A 138 -4.46 -6.78 15.07
C ALA A 138 -3.52 -5.74 14.46
N GLY A 139 -4.05 -4.99 13.48
CA GLY A 139 -3.30 -3.99 12.73
C GLY A 139 -2.23 -4.58 11.81
N CYS A 140 -2.24 -5.89 11.56
CA CYS A 140 -1.16 -6.61 10.87
C CYS A 140 0.20 -6.20 11.43
N SER A 141 0.45 -6.41 12.73
CA SER A 141 1.64 -5.93 13.46
C SER A 141 2.81 -6.92 13.47
N LEU A 142 2.57 -8.16 13.04
CA LEU A 142 3.61 -9.19 12.89
C LEU A 142 4.04 -9.38 11.43
N ALA A 143 3.07 -9.53 10.54
CA ALA A 143 3.21 -9.57 9.09
C ALA A 143 1.85 -9.24 8.45
N GLY A 144 1.84 -9.04 7.13
CA GLY A 144 0.63 -8.87 6.35
C GLY A 144 0.92 -9.03 4.86
N PHE A 145 -0.13 -9.26 4.08
CA PHE A 145 -0.13 -9.07 2.64
C PHE A 145 -1.34 -8.19 2.30
N GLU A 146 -1.24 -7.40 1.24
CA GLU A 146 -2.32 -6.52 0.77
C GLU A 146 -2.59 -6.85 -0.69
N ILE A 147 -3.86 -7.08 -1.04
CA ILE A 147 -4.28 -7.17 -2.44
C ILE A 147 -4.80 -5.80 -2.86
N LYS A 148 -3.97 -5.06 -3.60
CA LYS A 148 -4.28 -3.69 -4.00
C LYS A 148 -5.15 -3.61 -5.26
N SER A 149 -6.43 -3.97 -5.11
CA SER A 149 -7.42 -4.00 -6.21
C SER A 149 -8.37 -2.80 -6.25
N ASN A 150 -8.33 -1.95 -5.23
CA ASN A 150 -9.22 -0.79 -5.09
C ASN A 150 -9.00 0.25 -6.19
N LYS A 151 -10.07 0.90 -6.67
CA LYS A 151 -9.95 2.05 -7.59
C LYS A 151 -9.13 3.19 -6.98
N ASN A 152 -9.32 3.44 -5.69
CA ASN A 152 -8.50 4.40 -4.96
C ASN A 152 -7.21 3.72 -4.46
N GLN A 153 -6.11 4.02 -5.12
CA GLN A 153 -4.80 3.44 -4.82
C GLN A 153 -4.13 4.05 -3.56
N THR A 154 -4.70 5.10 -2.97
CA THR A 154 -4.17 5.68 -1.72
C THR A 154 -4.61 4.90 -0.48
N ALA A 155 -5.64 4.05 -0.60
CA ALA A 155 -6.13 3.23 0.50
C ALA A 155 -5.15 2.09 0.80
N THR A 156 -5.03 1.76 2.08
CA THR A 156 -4.23 0.63 2.58
C THR A 156 -5.16 -0.40 3.19
N GLY A 157 -4.82 -1.66 2.97
CA GLY A 157 -5.56 -2.80 3.47
C GLY A 157 -6.66 -3.28 2.53
N TYR A 158 -6.63 -4.59 2.23
CA TYR A 158 -7.72 -5.46 1.78
C TYR A 158 -7.17 -6.89 1.68
#